data_AF-A0A7X3FPW2-F1
#
_entry.id   AF-A0A7X3FPW2-F1
#
_cell.length_a   1.000
_cell.length_b   1.000
_cell.length_c   1.000
_cell.angle_alpha   90.00
_cell.angle_beta   90.00
_cell.angle_gamma   90.00
#
_symmetry.space_group_name_H-M   'P 1'
#
loop_
_entity.id
_entity.type
_entity.pdbx_description
1 polymer ?
#
loop_
_entity_poly.entity_id
_entity_poly.type
_entity_poly.pdbx_seq_one_letter_code
_entity_poly.pdbx_strand_id
1 'polypeptide(L)'
;MRAYAAEGEPVAKGASIDVVYAGGDDRAYTEAEFIVPAGEITVTAKVGQGEVSESFTLAAGETVEKELVAGVGLAVINASYVEGMPVQDSGMAVSLFKAAKAIDGSRERVGYGYGPGDEYQLVPGNYVAMVKMGEAIAEAPFVIESGERTEVDVVLDAGVAAITMPGAYSFEMFSAKTDLQGNRQRVGFGYDAVHQTTLPGGDYVVVVTYDDDSETEASFSVTPGERTELMVEKGVSKSKTK
;
A
#
# COMPACT_ATOMS: atom_id res chain seq x y z
N MET A 1 28.92 -4.23 18.22
CA MET A 1 27.48 -4.52 18.05
C MET A 1 27.12 -4.49 16.59
N ARG A 2 26.43 -5.51 16.07
CA ARG A 2 25.92 -5.56 14.69
C ARG A 2 24.45 -5.93 14.70
N ALA A 3 23.67 -5.30 13.83
CA ALA A 3 22.25 -5.61 13.66
C ALA A 3 21.98 -6.19 12.26
N TYR A 4 21.14 -7.21 12.21
CA TYR A 4 20.81 -7.96 11.00
C TYR A 4 19.30 -7.99 10.79
N ALA A 5 18.87 -7.97 9.54
CA ALA A 5 17.46 -8.11 9.19
C ALA A 5 16.99 -9.54 9.49
N ALA A 6 17.77 -10.53 9.06
CA ALA A 6 17.53 -11.95 9.29
C ALA A 6 18.87 -12.70 9.44
N GLU A 7 18.80 -13.96 9.85
CA GLU A 7 19.97 -14.83 9.97
C GLU A 7 20.61 -15.07 8.58
N GLY A 8 21.94 -14.96 8.48
CA GLY A 8 22.69 -15.15 7.24
C GLY A 8 22.71 -13.95 6.27
N GLU A 9 21.94 -12.88 6.55
CA GLU A 9 21.97 -11.62 5.79
C GLU A 9 23.19 -10.75 6.18
N PRO A 10 23.63 -9.82 5.32
CA PRO A 10 24.61 -8.82 5.71
C PRO A 10 24.04 -7.89 6.80
N VAL A 11 24.94 -7.13 7.44
CA VAL A 11 24.55 -6.11 8.43
C VAL A 11 23.50 -5.17 7.80
N ALA A 12 22.38 -5.01 8.50
CA ALA A 12 21.23 -4.29 8.01
C ALA A 12 21.53 -2.79 7.91
N LYS A 13 21.45 -2.26 6.69
CA LYS A 13 21.55 -0.83 6.45
C LYS A 13 20.36 -0.12 7.08
N GLY A 14 20.62 0.94 7.84
CA GLY A 14 19.57 1.72 8.49
C GLY A 14 19.02 1.08 9.78
N ALA A 15 19.60 -0.02 10.25
CA ALA A 15 19.31 -0.54 11.58
C ALA A 15 19.68 0.51 12.65
N SER A 16 18.87 0.65 13.70
CA SER A 16 19.26 1.38 14.91
C SER A 16 19.66 0.41 16.02
N ILE A 17 20.71 0.74 16.76
CA ILE A 17 21.17 -0.02 17.92
C ILE A 17 21.15 0.92 19.11
N ASP A 18 20.33 0.60 20.10
CA ASP A 18 20.21 1.29 21.37
C ASP A 18 20.88 0.48 22.46
N VAL A 19 21.72 1.12 23.27
CA VAL A 19 22.39 0.50 24.42
C VAL A 19 21.99 1.27 25.67
N VAL A 20 21.38 0.59 26.63
CA VAL A 20 20.98 1.15 27.91
C VAL A 20 21.84 0.54 29.00
N TYR A 21 22.36 1.37 29.90
CA TYR A 21 23.22 0.97 31.00
C TYR A 21 22.95 1.81 32.25
N ALA A 22 23.55 1.45 33.38
CA ALA A 22 23.38 2.20 34.62
C ALA A 22 23.87 3.65 34.44
N GLY A 23 22.94 4.60 34.50
CA GLY A 23 23.23 6.04 34.42
C GLY A 23 23.19 6.66 33.02
N GLY A 24 22.81 5.92 31.98
CA GLY A 24 22.67 6.49 30.64
C GLY A 24 22.22 5.51 29.55
N ASP A 25 22.11 6.05 28.34
CA ASP A 25 21.86 5.32 27.11
C ASP A 25 22.67 5.92 25.95
N ASP A 26 23.01 5.09 24.97
CA ASP A 26 23.66 5.48 23.72
C ASP A 26 22.94 4.86 22.53
N ARG A 27 23.01 5.51 21.37
CA ARG A 27 22.44 5.04 20.11
C ARG A 27 23.45 5.10 18.97
N ALA A 28 23.46 4.08 18.14
CA ALA A 28 24.18 4.07 16.87
C ALA A 28 23.34 3.44 15.76
N TYR A 29 23.90 3.38 14.55
CA TYR A 29 23.24 2.82 13.38
C TYR A 29 24.12 1.80 12.68
N THR A 30 23.50 0.74 12.14
CA THR A 30 24.13 -0.33 11.34
C THR A 30 25.13 -1.19 12.13
N GLU A 31 26.31 -0.66 12.46
CA GLU A 31 27.36 -1.33 13.25
C GLU A 31 28.09 -0.30 14.11
N ALA A 32 28.34 -0.61 15.38
CA ALA A 32 29.03 0.30 16.30
C ALA A 32 29.70 -0.41 17.48
N GLU A 33 30.72 0.27 18.01
CA GLU A 33 31.36 -0.02 19.29
C GLU A 33 30.90 1.01 20.33
N PHE A 34 30.66 0.55 21.56
CA PHE A 34 30.22 1.39 22.68
C PHE A 34 31.15 1.17 23.87
N ILE A 35 31.52 2.26 24.54
CA ILE A 35 32.28 2.21 25.79
C ILE A 35 31.34 2.63 26.90
N VAL A 36 30.94 1.66 27.73
CA VAL A 36 29.92 1.83 28.77
C VAL A 36 30.44 1.36 30.13
N PRO A 37 29.86 1.80 31.27
CA PRO A 37 30.22 1.30 32.59
C PRO A 37 29.98 -0.21 32.73
N ALA A 38 30.79 -0.88 33.54
CA ALA A 38 30.52 -2.25 33.95
C ALA A 38 29.19 -2.34 34.72
N GLY A 39 28.44 -3.42 34.50
CA GLY A 39 27.12 -3.60 35.09
C GLY A 39 26.14 -4.25 34.13
N GLU A 40 24.85 -4.12 34.43
CA GLU A 40 23.78 -4.62 33.55
C GLU A 40 23.63 -3.70 32.34
N ILE A 41 23.70 -4.31 31.16
CA ILE A 41 23.58 -3.65 29.86
C ILE A 41 22.39 -4.28 29.14
N THR A 42 21.52 -3.45 28.57
CA THR A 42 20.46 -3.89 27.65
C THR A 42 20.72 -3.31 26.27
N VAL A 43 20.80 -4.16 25.26
CA VAL A 43 20.98 -3.77 23.86
C VAL A 43 19.71 -4.06 23.08
N THR A 44 19.25 -3.11 22.27
CA THR A 44 18.06 -3.25 21.43
C THR A 44 18.42 -2.88 20.00
N ALA A 45 18.19 -3.81 19.06
CA ALA A 45 18.32 -3.52 17.63
C ALA A 45 16.93 -3.42 16.98
N LYS A 46 16.76 -2.45 16.09
CA LYS A 46 15.55 -2.28 15.28
C LYS A 46 15.90 -2.26 13.80
N VAL A 47 15.19 -3.05 13.01
CA VAL A 47 15.31 -3.14 11.55
C VAL A 47 13.90 -3.25 10.98
N GLY A 48 13.44 -2.25 10.22
CA GLY A 48 12.06 -2.20 9.77
C GLY A 48 11.07 -2.25 10.94
N GLN A 49 10.14 -3.21 10.91
CA GLN A 49 9.24 -3.50 12.04
C GLN A 49 9.79 -4.49 13.06
N GLY A 50 10.95 -5.10 12.79
CA GLY A 50 11.60 -6.03 13.71
C GLY A 50 12.32 -5.32 14.84
N GLU A 51 12.22 -5.88 16.03
CA GLU A 51 12.89 -5.41 17.23
C GLU A 51 13.37 -6.63 18.04
N VAL A 52 14.63 -6.62 18.44
CA VAL A 52 15.23 -7.62 19.33
C VAL A 52 15.95 -6.92 20.46
N SER A 53 15.78 -7.44 21.68
CA SER A 53 16.40 -6.89 22.88
C SER A 53 17.09 -7.99 23.68
N GLU A 54 18.33 -7.75 24.10
CA GLU A 54 19.10 -8.65 24.95
C GLU A 54 19.67 -7.90 26.14
N SER A 55 19.63 -8.52 27.32
CA SER A 55 20.29 -8.01 28.52
C SER A 55 21.43 -8.93 28.93
N PHE A 56 22.55 -8.35 29.35
CA PHE A 56 23.71 -9.08 29.85
C PHE A 56 24.49 -8.24 30.86
N THR A 57 25.30 -8.91 31.69
CA THR A 57 26.19 -8.24 32.63
C THR A 57 27.58 -8.10 32.01
N LEU A 58 28.11 -6.88 31.97
CA LEU A 58 29.45 -6.55 31.48
C LEU A 58 30.41 -6.32 32.65
N ALA A 59 31.53 -7.05 32.70
CA ALA A 59 32.59 -6.84 33.68
C ALA A 59 33.52 -5.68 33.27
N ALA A 60 34.22 -5.11 34.25
CA ALA A 60 35.16 -4.02 33.99
C ALA A 60 36.33 -4.48 33.11
N GLY A 61 36.56 -3.76 32.00
CA GLY A 61 37.60 -4.09 31.02
C GLY A 61 37.25 -5.26 30.09
N GLU A 62 36.04 -5.81 30.20
CA GLU A 62 35.55 -6.84 29.29
C GLU A 62 35.11 -6.22 27.95
N THR A 63 35.30 -6.96 26.87
CA THR A 63 34.74 -6.67 25.55
C THR A 63 33.76 -7.77 25.18
N VAL A 64 32.51 -7.39 24.89
CA VAL A 64 31.46 -8.32 24.46
C VAL A 64 31.01 -7.95 23.06
N GLU A 65 31.06 -8.92 22.15
CA GLU A 65 30.45 -8.80 20.83
C GLU A 65 29.02 -9.35 20.87
N LYS A 66 28.06 -8.58 20.34
CA LYS A 66 26.68 -9.05 20.10
C LYS A 66 26.29 -8.86 18.65
N GLU A 67 25.64 -9.89 18.14
CA GLU A 67 24.96 -9.92 16.86
C GLU A 67 23.46 -10.01 17.13
N LEU A 68 22.71 -9.00 16.70
CA LEU A 68 21.30 -8.83 17.00
C LEU A 68 20.49 -9.05 15.72
N VAL A 69 19.68 -10.10 15.68
CA VAL A 69 18.83 -10.43 14.52
C VAL A 69 17.41 -9.95 14.79
N ALA A 70 16.95 -8.94 14.07
CA ALA A 70 15.60 -8.39 14.21
C ALA A 70 14.51 -9.34 13.67
N GLY A 71 14.90 -10.30 12.82
CA GLY A 71 14.05 -11.39 12.34
C GLY A 71 12.92 -10.94 11.42
N VAL A 72 13.19 -10.04 10.47
CA VAL A 72 12.20 -9.56 9.49
C VAL A 72 12.29 -10.33 8.18
N GLY A 73 11.16 -10.44 7.48
CA GLY A 73 11.09 -10.73 6.05
C GLY A 73 10.80 -9.48 5.23
N LEU A 74 10.91 -9.58 3.91
CA LEU A 74 10.73 -8.47 2.97
C LEU A 74 9.48 -8.70 2.11
N ALA A 75 8.44 -7.89 2.32
CA ALA A 75 7.29 -7.84 1.42
C ALA A 75 7.54 -6.84 0.30
N VAL A 76 7.29 -7.23 -0.95
CA VAL A 76 7.33 -6.33 -2.10
C VAL A 76 5.96 -6.30 -2.75
N ILE A 77 5.34 -5.13 -2.77
CA ILE A 77 3.94 -4.99 -3.14
C ILE A 77 3.81 -4.44 -4.55
N ASN A 78 3.14 -5.21 -5.39
CA ASN A 78 2.77 -4.88 -6.75
C ASN A 78 1.26 -5.00 -6.91
N ALA A 79 0.75 -4.52 -8.04
CA ALA A 79 -0.60 -4.78 -8.46
C ALA A 79 -0.68 -4.96 -9.96
N SER A 80 -1.74 -5.62 -10.39
CA SER A 80 -2.05 -5.85 -11.79
C SER A 80 -3.51 -5.49 -12.08
N TYR A 81 -3.77 -4.90 -13.25
CA TYR A 81 -5.16 -4.62 -13.68
C TYR A 81 -5.95 -5.92 -13.85
N VAL A 82 -5.29 -6.91 -14.45
CA VAL A 82 -5.65 -8.33 -14.57
C VAL A 82 -4.36 -9.14 -14.54
N GLU A 83 -4.44 -10.45 -14.33
CA GLU A 83 -3.24 -11.32 -14.35
C GLU A 83 -2.38 -11.08 -15.60
N GLY A 84 -1.07 -10.84 -15.39
CA GLY A 84 -0.11 -10.57 -16.45
C GLY A 84 -0.09 -9.13 -16.99
N MET A 85 -0.92 -8.22 -16.46
CA MET A 85 -0.94 -6.81 -16.82
C MET A 85 -0.62 -5.90 -15.62
N PRO A 86 0.67 -5.63 -15.34
CA PRO A 86 1.07 -4.91 -14.15
C PRO A 86 0.68 -3.43 -14.19
N VAL A 87 0.36 -2.88 -13.03
CA VAL A 87 0.26 -1.44 -12.79
C VAL A 87 1.68 -0.87 -12.72
N GLN A 88 1.99 0.10 -13.58
CA GLN A 88 3.29 0.80 -13.59
C GLN A 88 3.21 2.24 -13.09
N ASP A 89 1.99 2.69 -12.75
CA ASP A 89 1.72 4.07 -12.38
C ASP A 89 2.07 4.33 -10.90
N SER A 90 2.74 5.45 -10.63
CA SER A 90 3.13 5.85 -9.27
C SER A 90 1.96 6.32 -8.40
N GLY A 91 0.78 6.55 -8.99
CA GLY A 91 -0.47 6.84 -8.31
C GLY A 91 -1.10 5.63 -7.60
N MET A 92 -0.55 4.43 -7.78
CA MET A 92 -0.95 3.24 -7.04
C MET A 92 -0.71 3.44 -5.54
N ALA A 93 -1.74 3.45 -4.71
CA ALA A 93 -1.60 3.56 -3.26
C ALA A 93 -1.61 2.18 -2.60
N VAL A 94 -0.66 1.94 -1.70
CA VAL A 94 -0.51 0.68 -0.96
C VAL A 94 -0.83 0.91 0.50
N SER A 95 -1.61 0.02 1.11
CA SER A 95 -1.82 -0.06 2.57
C SER A 95 -1.64 -1.48 3.03
N LEU A 96 -0.80 -1.69 4.04
CA LEU A 96 -0.55 -3.00 4.64
C LEU A 96 -1.22 -3.10 6.00
N PHE A 97 -1.88 -4.24 6.24
CA PHE A 97 -2.60 -4.51 7.47
C PHE A 97 -2.21 -5.85 8.05
N LYS A 98 -2.29 -6.00 9.38
CA LYS A 98 -2.33 -7.33 9.98
C LYS A 98 -3.58 -8.09 9.53
N ALA A 99 -3.45 -9.41 9.35
CA ALA A 99 -4.56 -10.25 8.94
C ALA A 99 -5.64 -10.40 10.03
N ALA A 100 -5.29 -10.22 11.30
CA ALA A 100 -6.24 -10.23 12.40
C ALA A 100 -7.10 -8.96 12.39
N LYS A 101 -8.40 -9.13 12.63
CA LYS A 101 -9.33 -8.02 12.87
C LYS A 101 -9.50 -7.80 14.36
N ALA A 102 -9.64 -6.54 14.77
CA ALA A 102 -10.12 -6.16 16.08
C ALA A 102 -11.61 -6.50 16.24
N ILE A 103 -12.13 -6.38 17.46
CA ILE A 103 -13.53 -6.70 17.80
C ILE A 103 -14.52 -5.83 17.02
N ASP A 104 -14.12 -4.59 16.68
CA ASP A 104 -14.90 -3.66 15.87
C ASP A 104 -14.81 -3.94 14.35
N GLY A 105 -14.07 -4.97 13.93
CA GLY A 105 -13.88 -5.38 12.54
C GLY A 105 -12.76 -4.65 11.81
N SER A 106 -12.10 -3.65 12.44
CA SER A 106 -10.96 -2.94 11.86
C SER A 106 -9.70 -3.81 11.83
N ARG A 107 -8.74 -3.47 10.95
CA ARG A 107 -7.40 -4.08 10.93
C ARG A 107 -6.37 -3.05 11.36
N GLU A 108 -5.33 -3.49 12.06
CA GLU A 108 -4.16 -2.66 12.37
C GLU A 108 -3.38 -2.40 11.08
N ARG A 109 -3.24 -1.13 10.67
CA ARG A 109 -2.40 -0.74 9.55
C ARG A 109 -0.94 -0.67 10.00
N VAL A 110 -0.08 -1.38 9.29
CA VAL A 110 1.36 -1.50 9.60
C VAL A 110 2.25 -0.84 8.53
N GLY A 111 1.70 -0.51 7.36
CA GLY A 111 2.46 0.12 6.28
C GLY A 111 1.57 0.92 5.35
N TYR A 112 2.16 1.90 4.68
CA TYR A 112 1.53 2.71 3.66
C TYR A 112 2.59 3.24 2.71
N GLY A 113 2.26 3.33 1.42
CA GLY A 113 3.18 3.81 0.39
C GLY A 113 2.49 4.07 -0.95
N TYR A 114 3.29 4.37 -1.95
CA TYR A 114 2.84 4.72 -3.29
C TYR A 114 3.78 4.16 -4.35
N GLY A 115 3.18 3.60 -5.40
CA GLY A 115 3.87 3.04 -6.55
C GLY A 115 4.14 1.54 -6.44
N PRO A 116 4.39 0.88 -7.57
CA PRO A 116 4.72 -0.54 -7.62
C PRO A 116 6.13 -0.81 -7.07
N GLY A 117 6.29 -1.97 -6.45
CA GLY A 117 7.58 -2.43 -5.93
C GLY A 117 7.96 -1.84 -4.58
N ASP A 118 7.02 -1.23 -3.86
CA ASP A 118 7.26 -0.76 -2.50
C ASP A 118 7.68 -1.92 -1.59
N GLU A 119 8.78 -1.74 -0.88
CA GLU A 119 9.38 -2.75 -0.01
C GLU A 119 9.10 -2.48 1.46
N TYR A 120 8.72 -3.53 2.21
CA TYR A 120 8.39 -3.44 3.62
C TYR A 120 9.08 -4.56 4.40
N GLN A 121 9.90 -4.19 5.39
CA GLN A 121 10.49 -5.12 6.34
C GLN A 121 9.51 -5.41 7.48
N LEU A 122 8.92 -6.59 7.45
CA LEU A 122 7.85 -7.01 8.36
C LEU A 122 8.32 -8.17 9.23
N VAL A 123 7.83 -8.23 10.47
CA VAL A 123 8.01 -9.43 11.31
C VAL A 123 7.20 -10.61 10.76
N PRO A 124 7.58 -11.86 11.06
CA PRO A 124 6.85 -13.03 10.61
C PRO A 124 5.38 -13.01 11.05
N GLY A 125 4.49 -13.31 10.12
CA GLY A 125 3.05 -13.24 10.38
C GLY A 125 2.18 -13.22 9.14
N ASN A 126 0.87 -13.12 9.39
CA ASN A 126 -0.15 -13.04 8.35
C ASN A 126 -0.59 -11.59 8.15
N TYR A 127 -0.64 -11.15 6.90
CA TYR A 127 -0.93 -9.78 6.50
C TYR A 127 -1.97 -9.73 5.38
N VAL A 128 -2.48 -8.52 5.12
CA VAL A 128 -3.31 -8.20 3.95
C VAL A 128 -2.75 -6.93 3.32
N ALA A 129 -2.46 -7.01 2.02
CA ALA A 129 -2.14 -5.85 1.20
C ALA A 129 -3.43 -5.33 0.57
N MET A 130 -3.75 -4.06 0.79
CA MET A 130 -4.81 -3.35 0.08
C MET A 130 -4.15 -2.38 -0.91
N VAL A 131 -4.51 -2.49 -2.18
CA VAL A 131 -4.04 -1.57 -3.22
C VAL A 131 -5.21 -0.79 -3.78
N LYS A 132 -5.01 0.52 -3.97
CA LYS A 132 -5.95 1.42 -4.64
C LYS A 132 -5.29 2.03 -5.88
N MET A 133 -5.98 1.97 -7.01
CA MET A 133 -5.60 2.69 -8.24
C MET A 133 -6.86 3.32 -8.84
N GLY A 134 -6.88 4.64 -9.00
CA GLY A 134 -8.11 5.37 -9.34
C GLY A 134 -9.21 5.07 -8.30
N GLU A 135 -10.33 4.52 -8.74
CA GLU A 135 -11.44 4.09 -7.89
C GLU A 135 -11.51 2.56 -7.69
N ALA A 136 -10.59 1.81 -8.29
CA ALA A 136 -10.44 0.38 -8.05
C ALA A 136 -9.65 0.13 -6.75
N ILE A 137 -10.17 -0.77 -5.92
CA ILE A 137 -9.55 -1.20 -4.68
C ILE A 137 -9.64 -2.72 -4.62
N ALA A 138 -8.53 -3.39 -4.34
CA ALA A 138 -8.50 -4.83 -4.09
C ALA A 138 -7.58 -5.17 -2.90
N GLU A 139 -7.78 -6.36 -2.34
CA GLU A 139 -7.00 -6.89 -1.22
C GLU A 139 -6.44 -8.27 -1.57
N ALA A 140 -5.20 -8.56 -1.15
CA ALA A 140 -4.61 -9.89 -1.18
C ALA A 140 -4.01 -10.26 0.18
N PRO A 141 -4.33 -11.44 0.75
CA PRO A 141 -3.64 -11.95 1.92
C PRO A 141 -2.25 -12.47 1.55
N PHE A 142 -1.28 -12.33 2.45
CA PHE A 142 0.06 -12.89 2.30
C PHE A 142 0.67 -13.26 3.66
N VAL A 143 1.70 -14.09 3.64
CA VAL A 143 2.45 -14.52 4.82
C VAL A 143 3.89 -14.04 4.69
N ILE A 144 4.46 -13.59 5.80
CA ILE A 144 5.88 -13.25 5.90
C ILE A 144 6.57 -14.26 6.78
N GLU A 145 7.71 -14.76 6.31
CA GLU A 145 8.67 -15.54 7.05
C GLU A 145 9.98 -14.74 7.20
N SER A 146 10.74 -15.01 8.27
CA SER A 146 11.97 -14.26 8.55
C SER A 146 13.03 -14.59 7.49
N GLY A 147 13.67 -13.56 6.94
CA GLY A 147 14.71 -13.71 5.92
C GLY A 147 14.19 -14.05 4.53
N GLU A 148 12.88 -14.20 4.35
CA GLU A 148 12.30 -14.45 3.03
C GLU A 148 11.87 -13.16 2.34
N ARG A 149 11.99 -13.16 1.01
CA ARG A 149 11.39 -12.15 0.14
C ARG A 149 10.06 -12.68 -0.39
N THR A 150 8.98 -11.96 -0.12
CA THR A 150 7.62 -12.28 -0.57
C THR A 150 7.16 -11.22 -1.57
N GLU A 151 7.04 -11.62 -2.83
CA GLU A 151 6.39 -10.80 -3.86
C GLU A 151 4.87 -10.97 -3.77
N VAL A 152 4.15 -9.86 -3.61
CA VAL A 152 2.69 -9.83 -3.53
C VAL A 152 2.16 -9.06 -4.72
N ASP A 153 1.39 -9.72 -5.59
CA ASP A 153 0.66 -9.06 -6.67
C ASP A 153 -0.83 -9.00 -6.32
N VAL A 154 -1.37 -7.78 -6.20
CA VAL A 154 -2.79 -7.55 -5.95
C VAL A 154 -3.50 -7.34 -7.29
N VAL A 155 -4.32 -8.30 -7.70
CA VAL A 155 -5.13 -8.19 -8.92
C VAL A 155 -6.36 -7.31 -8.65
N LEU A 156 -6.48 -6.20 -9.38
CA LEU A 156 -7.53 -5.20 -9.20
C LEU A 156 -8.85 -5.57 -9.89
N ASP A 157 -8.82 -6.47 -10.86
CA ASP A 157 -9.94 -6.76 -11.77
C ASP A 157 -10.54 -5.47 -12.37
N ALA A 158 -9.66 -4.62 -12.90
CA ALA A 158 -9.97 -3.26 -13.26
C ALA A 158 -9.53 -2.89 -14.69
N GLY A 159 -10.21 -1.92 -15.27
CA GLY A 159 -9.88 -1.30 -16.55
C GLY A 159 -9.78 0.22 -16.43
N VAL A 160 -9.36 0.88 -17.51
CA VAL A 160 -9.21 2.35 -17.54
C VAL A 160 -10.38 2.97 -18.29
N ALA A 161 -11.10 3.89 -17.65
CA ALA A 161 -12.10 4.73 -18.29
C ALA A 161 -11.50 6.10 -18.60
N ALA A 162 -11.59 6.51 -19.87
CA ALA A 162 -11.21 7.84 -20.33
C ALA A 162 -12.43 8.54 -20.94
N ILE A 163 -12.89 9.59 -20.27
CA ILE A 163 -14.14 10.27 -20.58
C ILE A 163 -13.83 11.70 -21.03
N THR A 164 -14.36 12.07 -22.18
CA THR A 164 -14.28 13.43 -22.74
C THR A 164 -15.67 14.05 -22.77
N MET A 165 -15.83 15.20 -22.16
CA MET A 165 -17.11 15.88 -21.89
C MET A 165 -16.99 17.36 -22.29
N PRO A 166 -16.99 17.68 -23.59
CA PRO A 166 -16.79 19.05 -24.04
C PRO A 166 -17.87 19.99 -23.50
N GLY A 167 -17.45 21.08 -22.87
CA GLY A 167 -18.35 22.06 -22.27
C GLY A 167 -18.93 21.67 -20.90
N ALA A 168 -18.49 20.56 -20.31
CA ALA A 168 -18.91 20.18 -18.95
C ALA A 168 -18.55 21.27 -17.94
N TYR A 169 -19.52 21.62 -17.09
CA TYR A 169 -19.29 22.37 -15.86
C TYR A 169 -18.85 21.43 -14.74
N SER A 170 -19.52 20.28 -14.63
CA SER A 170 -19.16 19.21 -13.70
C SER A 170 -19.61 17.85 -14.23
N PHE A 171 -19.10 16.78 -13.62
CA PHE A 171 -19.60 15.44 -13.85
C PHE A 171 -19.66 14.64 -12.55
N GLU A 172 -20.58 13.67 -12.52
CA GLU A 172 -20.65 12.63 -11.51
C GLU A 172 -20.71 11.27 -12.20
N MET A 173 -19.98 10.30 -11.65
CA MET A 173 -19.94 8.92 -12.14
C MET A 173 -20.57 8.01 -11.11
N PHE A 174 -21.37 7.06 -11.58
CA PHE A 174 -22.13 6.14 -10.75
C PHE A 174 -21.98 4.70 -11.24
N SER A 175 -22.09 3.73 -10.32
CA SER A 175 -22.38 2.35 -10.70
C SER A 175 -23.75 2.28 -11.38
N ALA A 176 -23.87 1.53 -12.48
CA ALA A 176 -25.17 1.36 -13.13
C ALA A 176 -26.16 0.57 -12.25
N LYS A 177 -25.64 -0.34 -11.42
CA LYS A 177 -26.43 -1.10 -10.44
C LYS A 177 -26.97 -0.17 -9.36
N THR A 178 -28.26 -0.29 -9.08
CA THR A 178 -28.93 0.38 -7.97
C THR A 178 -28.92 -0.48 -6.70
N ASP A 179 -28.94 0.17 -5.54
CA ASP A 179 -29.28 -0.46 -4.28
C ASP A 179 -30.77 -0.88 -4.23
N LEU A 180 -31.19 -1.46 -3.10
CA LEU A 180 -32.58 -1.90 -2.89
C LEU A 180 -33.58 -0.74 -2.82
N GLN A 181 -33.11 0.50 -2.67
CA GLN A 181 -33.91 1.72 -2.62
C GLN A 181 -33.96 2.43 -3.98
N GLY A 182 -33.25 1.92 -4.99
CA GLY A 182 -33.16 2.51 -6.33
C GLY A 182 -32.05 3.55 -6.50
N ASN A 183 -31.18 3.74 -5.51
CA ASN A 183 -30.08 4.71 -5.60
C ASN A 183 -28.85 4.07 -6.26
N ARG A 184 -28.16 4.84 -7.11
CA ARG A 184 -26.85 4.42 -7.65
C ARG A 184 -25.74 4.87 -6.71
N GLN A 185 -24.71 4.05 -6.55
CA GLN A 185 -23.52 4.44 -5.80
C GLN A 185 -22.66 5.39 -6.65
N ARG A 186 -22.36 6.57 -6.13
CA ARG A 186 -21.38 7.47 -6.77
C ARG A 186 -19.98 6.90 -6.60
N VAL A 187 -19.25 6.80 -7.71
CA VAL A 187 -17.88 6.28 -7.76
C VAL A 187 -16.87 7.36 -8.14
N GLY A 188 -17.30 8.50 -8.67
CA GLY A 188 -16.40 9.61 -9.00
C GLY A 188 -17.15 10.90 -9.23
N PHE A 189 -16.45 12.03 -9.17
CA PHE A 189 -16.95 13.34 -9.55
C PHE A 189 -15.79 14.25 -9.94
N GLY A 190 -16.07 15.33 -10.68
CA GLY A 190 -15.08 16.32 -11.02
C GLY A 190 -15.63 17.48 -11.82
N TYR A 191 -14.74 18.39 -12.22
CA TYR A 191 -15.06 19.62 -12.95
C TYR A 191 -14.31 19.72 -14.29
N ASP A 192 -13.45 18.75 -14.58
CA ASP A 192 -12.65 18.72 -15.80
C ASP A 192 -13.44 18.15 -16.98
N ALA A 193 -13.30 18.77 -18.14
CA ALA A 193 -13.88 18.29 -19.40
C ALA A 193 -13.21 17.00 -19.93
N VAL A 194 -12.08 16.59 -19.35
CA VAL A 194 -11.41 15.32 -19.65
C VAL A 194 -11.07 14.65 -18.33
N HIS A 195 -11.50 13.41 -18.17
CA HIS A 195 -11.27 12.63 -16.96
C HIS A 195 -10.76 11.23 -17.32
N GLN A 196 -9.73 10.78 -16.61
CA GLN A 196 -9.24 9.42 -16.71
C GLN A 196 -9.18 8.81 -15.31
N THR A 197 -9.75 7.62 -15.16
CA THR A 197 -9.69 6.88 -13.90
C THR A 197 -9.65 5.37 -14.15
N THR A 198 -9.18 4.63 -13.15
CA THR A 198 -9.24 3.17 -13.12
C THR A 198 -10.48 2.75 -12.35
N LEU A 199 -11.27 1.85 -12.91
CA LEU A 199 -12.52 1.37 -12.32
C LEU A 199 -12.53 -0.16 -12.29
N PRO A 200 -13.15 -0.78 -11.26
CA PRO A 200 -13.46 -2.20 -11.30
C PRO A 200 -14.27 -2.55 -12.55
N GLY A 201 -14.14 -3.78 -13.04
CA GLY A 201 -14.99 -4.29 -14.12
C GLY A 201 -16.48 -4.14 -13.80
N GLY A 202 -17.25 -3.60 -14.74
CA GLY A 202 -18.69 -3.39 -14.53
C GLY A 202 -19.30 -2.31 -15.41
N ASP A 203 -20.60 -2.09 -15.19
CA ASP A 203 -21.39 -1.08 -15.88
C ASP A 203 -21.51 0.19 -15.05
N TYR A 204 -21.36 1.33 -15.71
CA TYR A 204 -21.33 2.65 -15.11
C TYR A 204 -22.17 3.64 -15.89
N VAL A 205 -22.47 4.74 -15.22
CA VAL A 205 -23.15 5.89 -15.78
C VAL A 205 -22.36 7.14 -15.43
N VAL A 206 -22.17 8.03 -16.39
CA VAL A 206 -21.71 9.41 -16.14
C VAL A 206 -22.85 10.38 -16.40
N VAL A 207 -23.06 11.31 -15.47
CA VAL A 207 -23.98 12.44 -15.59
C VAL A 207 -23.12 13.69 -15.68
N VAL A 208 -23.27 14.42 -16.78
CA VAL A 208 -22.52 15.65 -17.06
C VAL A 208 -23.45 16.83 -16.90
N THR A 209 -23.10 17.78 -16.05
CA THR A 209 -23.82 19.05 -15.88
C THR A 209 -23.12 20.15 -16.68
N TYR A 210 -23.88 20.99 -17.37
CA TYR A 210 -23.40 22.13 -18.15
C TYR A 210 -23.68 23.47 -17.43
N ASP A 211 -23.08 24.56 -17.89
CA ASP A 211 -23.23 25.90 -17.27
C ASP A 211 -24.68 26.43 -17.21
N ASP A 212 -25.58 25.90 -18.03
CA ASP A 212 -27.01 26.24 -18.04
C ASP A 212 -27.88 25.26 -17.23
N ASP A 213 -27.26 24.51 -16.32
CA ASP A 213 -27.86 23.48 -15.47
C ASP A 213 -28.51 22.31 -16.25
N SER A 214 -28.29 22.24 -17.56
CA SER A 214 -28.70 21.07 -18.34
C SER A 214 -27.79 19.88 -18.02
N GLU A 215 -28.35 18.67 -18.07
CA GLU A 215 -27.62 17.43 -17.83
C GLU A 215 -27.62 16.53 -19.08
N THR A 216 -26.56 15.75 -19.25
CA THR A 216 -26.52 14.62 -20.19
C THR A 216 -26.00 13.39 -19.48
N GLU A 217 -26.77 12.30 -19.57
CA GLU A 217 -26.42 10.99 -19.02
C GLU A 217 -25.88 10.07 -20.12
N ALA A 218 -24.82 9.33 -19.84
CA ALA A 218 -24.30 8.30 -20.73
C ALA A 218 -23.88 7.05 -19.96
N SER A 219 -24.27 5.88 -20.44
CA SER A 219 -23.82 4.59 -19.90
C SER A 219 -22.58 4.09 -20.63
N PHE A 220 -21.71 3.39 -19.91
CA PHE A 220 -20.54 2.72 -20.45
C PHE A 220 -20.17 1.51 -19.59
N SER A 221 -19.42 0.57 -20.16
CA SER A 221 -18.90 -0.60 -19.45
C SER A 221 -17.39 -0.54 -19.40
N VAL A 222 -16.83 -1.04 -18.31
CA VAL A 222 -15.39 -1.23 -18.12
C VAL A 222 -15.13 -2.72 -18.11
N THR A 223 -14.33 -3.18 -19.06
CA THR A 223 -13.78 -4.53 -19.06
C THR A 223 -12.42 -4.51 -18.35
N PRO A 224 -12.15 -5.40 -17.39
CA PRO A 224 -10.83 -5.53 -16.79
C PRO A 224 -9.72 -5.73 -17.84
N GLY A 225 -8.60 -5.02 -17.68
CA GLY A 225 -7.48 -5.06 -18.61
C GLY A 225 -7.67 -4.29 -19.92
N GLU A 226 -8.82 -3.65 -20.12
CA GLU A 226 -9.09 -2.83 -21.30
C GLU A 226 -9.16 -1.33 -20.97
N ARG A 227 -9.07 -0.52 -22.03
CA ARG A 227 -9.32 0.92 -21.97
C ARG A 227 -10.64 1.23 -22.67
N THR A 228 -11.58 1.81 -21.93
CA THR A 228 -12.84 2.34 -22.48
C THR A 228 -12.71 3.84 -22.74
N GLU A 229 -12.99 4.27 -23.97
CA GLU A 229 -13.05 5.70 -24.33
C GLU A 229 -14.50 6.14 -24.54
N LEU A 230 -14.94 7.16 -23.82
CA LEU A 230 -16.29 7.70 -23.88
C LEU A 230 -16.28 9.19 -24.24
N MET A 231 -17.14 9.59 -25.18
CA MET A 231 -17.39 11.00 -25.50
C MET A 231 -18.84 11.34 -25.18
N VAL A 232 -19.05 12.34 -24.33
CA VAL A 232 -20.37 12.82 -23.92
C VAL A 232 -20.52 14.27 -24.38
N GLU A 233 -21.36 14.48 -25.39
CA GLU A 233 -21.68 15.81 -25.89
C GLU A 233 -23.04 16.26 -25.34
N LYS A 234 -23.23 17.57 -25.19
CA LYS A 234 -24.49 18.12 -24.71
C LYS A 234 -25.65 17.65 -25.59
N GLY A 235 -26.58 16.90 -25.00
CA GLY A 235 -27.76 16.38 -25.68
C GLY A 235 -27.53 15.15 -26.58
N VAL A 236 -26.34 14.53 -26.61
CA VAL A 236 -26.06 13.30 -27.39
C VAL A 236 -25.02 12.41 -26.66
N SER A 237 -25.40 11.19 -26.28
CA SER A 237 -24.46 10.16 -25.78
C SER A 237 -24.03 9.21 -26.89
N LYS A 238 -22.72 9.07 -27.16
CA LYS A 238 -22.16 8.02 -28.05
C LYS A 238 -21.07 7.24 -27.32
N SER A 239 -21.26 5.93 -27.12
CA SER A 239 -20.18 5.02 -26.69
C SER A 239 -19.46 4.45 -27.92
N LYS A 240 -18.12 4.41 -27.90
CA LYS A 240 -17.29 3.71 -28.89
C LYS A 240 -16.41 2.69 -28.18
N THR A 241 -16.66 1.41 -28.40
CA THR A 241 -15.73 0.33 -28.01
C THR A 241 -14.63 0.22 -29.05
N LYS A 242 -13.36 0.11 -28.63
CA LYS A 242 -12.21 -0.18 -29.50
C LYS A 242 -11.63 -1.54 -29.14
#